data_AF-Q0BSK3-F1
#
_entry.id   AF-Q0BSK3-F1
#
_cell.length_a   1.000
_cell.length_b   1.000
_cell.length_c   1.000
_cell.angle_alpha   90.00
_cell.angle_beta   90.00
_cell.angle_gamma   90.00
#
_symmetry.space_group_name_H-M   'P 1'
#
loop_
_entity.id
_entity.type
_entity.pdbx_description
1 polymer ?
#
loop_
_entity_poly.entity_id
_entity_poly.type
_entity_poly.pdbx_seq_one_letter_code
_entity_poly.pdbx_strand_id
1 'polypeptide(L)'
;MQSQYPSAHAPTADEAMLWNREALPPGPGQEAVLRGITGEMADKGFVVANLDKLVNWARTGSLWPMTFGLACCAVEMIHAYMPRYDLDRFGVIPRASPRQSDVMIVAGTLTNKMAPALRRVYDQMPEPRWVISMGSCANGGGYYHYSYSVVRGCDRIVPVDVYVPGCPPTAEALVYGIMQLQKKIRRTGTILRG
;
A
#
# COMPACT_ATOMS: atom_id res chain seq x y z
N MET A 1 32.37 -54.02 27.59
CA MET A 1 30.99 -54.35 27.97
C MET A 1 30.09 -53.80 26.88
N GLN A 2 29.43 -54.70 26.14
CA GLN A 2 28.61 -54.42 24.95
C GLN A 2 27.29 -53.73 25.33
N SER A 3 26.85 -52.74 24.55
CA SER A 3 25.46 -52.24 24.45
C SER A 3 25.38 -51.26 23.26
N GLN A 4 25.07 -51.72 22.04
CA GLN A 4 23.74 -51.77 21.37
C GLN A 4 23.15 -50.38 20.96
N TYR A 5 22.88 -50.24 19.65
CA TYR A 5 22.53 -49.07 18.81
C TYR A 5 21.18 -48.36 19.17
N PRO A 6 20.85 -47.18 18.57
CA PRO A 6 20.25 -47.14 17.22
C PRO A 6 20.81 -46.03 16.30
N SER A 7 20.90 -46.38 15.02
CA SER A 7 21.05 -45.47 13.89
C SER A 7 19.93 -44.43 13.85
N ALA A 8 20.24 -43.13 13.79
CA ALA A 8 19.22 -42.09 13.66
C ALA A 8 19.62 -41.03 12.62
N HIS A 9 18.92 -41.13 11.49
CA HIS A 9 18.44 -40.11 10.55
C HIS A 9 19.37 -39.03 9.99
N ALA A 10 19.48 -39.06 8.66
CA ALA A 10 19.96 -37.93 7.87
C ALA A 10 18.99 -36.73 8.01
N PRO A 11 19.51 -35.51 8.20
CA PRO A 11 18.71 -34.30 8.39
C PRO A 11 17.87 -33.99 7.14
N THR A 12 16.62 -33.58 7.38
CA THR A 12 15.66 -33.20 6.32
C THR A 12 15.96 -31.79 5.82
N ALA A 13 15.49 -31.48 4.60
CA ALA A 13 15.78 -30.23 3.89
C ALA A 13 15.45 -28.93 4.67
N ASP A 14 14.66 -29.02 5.75
CA ASP A 14 14.30 -27.90 6.61
C ASP A 14 15.41 -27.51 7.62
N GLU A 15 16.35 -28.40 7.95
CA GLU A 15 17.51 -28.08 8.81
C GLU A 15 18.64 -27.38 8.04
N ALA A 16 18.59 -27.38 6.70
CA ALA A 16 19.55 -26.69 5.84
C ALA A 16 19.36 -25.15 5.84
N MET A 17 18.34 -24.61 6.50
CA MET A 17 18.06 -23.17 6.60
C MET A 17 18.70 -22.47 7.82
N LEU A 18 19.65 -23.09 8.53
CA LEU A 18 20.44 -22.46 9.62
C LEU A 18 21.71 -21.72 9.12
N TRP A 19 21.65 -21.06 7.97
CA TRP A 19 22.77 -20.33 7.35
C TRP A 19 22.94 -18.93 7.98
N ASN A 20 23.89 -18.73 8.90
CA ASN A 20 24.65 -17.46 9.09
C ASN A 20 25.26 -17.33 10.50
N ARG A 21 26.22 -18.19 10.85
CA ARG A 21 27.09 -17.93 12.02
C ARG A 21 28.60 -17.99 11.75
N GLU A 22 29.04 -18.33 10.54
CA GLU A 22 30.44 -18.28 10.16
C GLU A 22 30.66 -17.19 9.11
N ALA A 23 31.14 -16.03 9.56
CA ALA A 23 31.64 -15.00 8.66
C ALA A 23 32.83 -15.56 7.89
N LEU A 24 32.75 -15.56 6.56
CA LEU A 24 33.86 -15.95 5.69
C LEU A 24 35.10 -15.10 6.02
N PRO A 25 36.28 -15.71 6.26
CA PRO A 25 37.50 -14.96 6.52
C PRO A 25 37.90 -14.14 5.28
N PRO A 26 38.46 -12.93 5.45
CA PRO A 26 38.89 -12.09 4.34
C PRO A 26 40.00 -12.77 3.53
N GLY A 27 39.73 -13.01 2.26
CA GLY A 27 40.66 -13.69 1.36
C GLY A 27 40.09 -13.91 -0.04
N PRO A 28 40.90 -14.44 -0.97
CA PRO A 28 40.50 -14.64 -2.37
C PRO A 28 39.26 -15.55 -2.54
N GLY A 29 38.98 -16.41 -1.55
CA GLY A 29 37.74 -17.21 -1.51
C GLY A 29 36.48 -16.38 -1.24
N GLN A 30 36.56 -15.36 -0.38
CA GLN A 30 35.44 -14.43 -0.13
C GLN A 30 35.19 -13.56 -1.37
N GLU A 31 36.25 -13.11 -2.05
CA GLU A 31 36.12 -12.34 -3.28
C GLU A 31 35.48 -13.14 -4.42
N ALA A 32 35.80 -14.43 -4.58
CA ALA A 32 35.17 -15.27 -5.58
C ALA A 32 33.66 -15.46 -5.33
N VAL A 33 33.27 -15.68 -4.07
CA VAL A 33 31.85 -15.80 -3.66
C VAL A 33 31.13 -14.46 -3.83
N LEU A 34 31.72 -13.34 -3.38
CA LEU A 34 31.14 -12.01 -3.61
C LEU A 34 31.02 -11.69 -5.09
N ARG A 35 31.99 -12.03 -5.93
CA ARG A 35 31.94 -11.76 -7.38
C ARG A 35 30.88 -12.63 -8.07
N GLY A 36 30.70 -13.88 -7.63
CA GLY A 36 29.61 -14.75 -8.08
C GLY A 36 28.23 -14.23 -7.66
N ILE A 37 28.07 -13.82 -6.40
CA ILE A 37 26.84 -13.21 -5.88
C ILE A 37 26.57 -11.87 -6.58
N THR A 38 27.59 -11.03 -6.80
CA THR A 38 27.44 -9.73 -7.48
C THR A 38 27.09 -9.92 -8.94
N GLY A 39 27.66 -10.91 -9.63
CA GLY A 39 27.30 -11.25 -11.02
C GLY A 39 25.86 -11.74 -11.14
N GLU A 40 25.45 -12.68 -10.28
CA GLU A 40 24.06 -13.13 -10.25
C GLU A 40 23.09 -12.04 -9.79
N MET A 41 23.46 -11.18 -8.83
CA MET A 41 22.65 -10.05 -8.39
C MET A 41 22.60 -8.92 -9.43
N ALA A 42 23.62 -8.75 -10.27
CA ALA A 42 23.59 -7.78 -11.36
C ALA A 42 22.60 -8.21 -12.45
N ASP A 43 22.68 -9.47 -12.89
CA ASP A 43 21.79 -10.00 -13.93
C ASP A 43 20.37 -10.25 -13.41
N LYS A 44 20.21 -10.94 -12.28
CA LYS A 44 18.89 -11.16 -11.65
C LYS A 44 18.32 -9.84 -11.14
N GLY A 45 19.13 -8.96 -10.57
CA GLY A 45 18.69 -7.67 -10.06
C GLY A 45 18.19 -6.73 -11.16
N PHE A 46 18.82 -6.70 -12.33
CA PHE A 46 18.31 -5.91 -13.47
C PHE A 46 16.95 -6.42 -13.95
N VAL A 47 16.80 -7.75 -14.11
CA VAL A 47 15.52 -8.36 -14.53
C VAL A 47 14.43 -8.14 -13.49
N VAL A 48 14.73 -8.38 -12.21
CA VAL A 48 13.82 -8.16 -11.08
C VAL A 48 13.41 -6.69 -10.98
N ALA A 49 14.35 -5.76 -11.13
CA ALA A 49 14.05 -4.33 -11.10
C ALA A 49 13.17 -3.89 -12.28
N ASN A 50 13.39 -4.43 -13.47
CA ASN A 50 12.55 -4.12 -14.64
C ASN A 50 11.14 -4.70 -14.49
N LEU A 51 11.01 -5.91 -13.94
CA LEU A 51 9.71 -6.50 -13.64
C LEU A 51 8.96 -5.69 -12.57
N ASP A 52 9.65 -5.28 -11.50
CA ASP A 52 9.07 -4.45 -10.45
C ASP A 52 8.58 -3.11 -11.00
N LYS A 53 9.36 -2.46 -11.86
CA LYS A 53 8.96 -1.24 -12.57
C LYS A 53 7.72 -1.46 -13.43
N LEU A 54 7.62 -2.57 -14.15
CA LEU A 54 6.46 -2.89 -14.98
C LEU A 54 5.20 -3.09 -14.13
N VAL A 55 5.31 -3.85 -13.04
CA VAL A 55 4.18 -4.10 -12.14
C VAL A 55 3.72 -2.81 -11.45
N ASN A 56 4.66 -1.98 -10.99
CA ASN A 56 4.35 -0.68 -10.39
C ASN A 56 3.76 0.31 -11.41
N TRP A 57 4.22 0.27 -12.66
CA TRP A 57 3.63 1.05 -13.74
C TRP A 57 2.18 0.62 -13.99
N ALA A 58 1.93 -0.69 -14.08
CA ALA A 58 0.58 -1.22 -14.26
C ALA A 58 -0.36 -0.80 -13.12
N ARG A 59 0.06 -0.95 -11.85
CA ARG A 59 -0.73 -0.53 -10.68
C ARG A 59 -1.01 0.97 -10.65
N THR A 60 -0.02 1.79 -10.99
CA THR A 60 -0.22 3.26 -10.98
C THR A 60 -1.01 3.79 -12.16
N GLY A 61 -1.07 3.05 -13.27
CA GLY A 61 -1.82 3.39 -14.47
C GLY A 61 -3.31 3.04 -14.41
N SER A 62 -3.76 2.27 -13.41
CA SER A 62 -5.16 1.85 -13.27
C SER A 62 -5.58 1.79 -11.80
N LEU A 63 -5.70 2.95 -11.16
CA LEU A 63 -6.16 3.04 -9.77
C LEU A 63 -7.68 3.13 -9.76
N TRP A 64 -8.38 2.18 -9.15
CA TRP A 64 -9.84 2.12 -9.12
C TRP A 64 -10.39 2.44 -7.74
N PRO A 65 -10.63 3.72 -7.43
CA PRO A 65 -11.08 4.11 -6.10
C PRO A 65 -12.52 3.70 -5.81
N MET A 66 -12.73 3.17 -4.62
CA MET A 66 -14.02 3.19 -3.94
C MET A 66 -14.18 4.55 -3.25
N THR A 67 -15.10 5.34 -3.79
CA THR A 67 -15.40 6.68 -3.31
C THR A 67 -16.33 6.62 -2.11
N PHE A 68 -15.83 7.00 -0.93
CA PHE A 68 -16.62 7.04 0.30
C PHE A 68 -17.05 8.48 0.60
N GLY A 69 -18.11 8.93 -0.08
CA GLY A 69 -18.65 10.28 0.05
C GLY A 69 -19.50 10.46 1.30
N LEU A 70 -18.96 11.13 2.32
CA LEU A 70 -19.61 11.32 3.62
C LEU A 70 -20.21 12.70 3.84
N ALA A 71 -19.55 13.75 3.33
CA ALA A 71 -19.93 15.15 3.58
C ALA A 71 -19.57 16.04 2.38
N CYS A 72 -19.34 17.34 2.63
CA CYS A 72 -19.02 18.33 1.59
C CYS A 72 -17.83 17.98 0.69
N CYS A 73 -16.83 17.25 1.20
CA CYS A 73 -15.68 16.79 0.40
C CYS A 73 -16.10 15.83 -0.73
N ALA A 74 -17.26 15.17 -0.61
CA ALA A 74 -17.78 14.31 -1.66
C ALA A 74 -18.18 15.12 -2.91
N VAL A 75 -18.64 16.35 -2.75
CA VAL A 75 -19.00 17.22 -3.88
C VAL A 75 -17.73 17.65 -4.64
N GLU A 76 -16.68 18.05 -3.91
CA GLU A 76 -15.39 18.36 -4.54
C GLU A 76 -14.73 17.13 -5.18
N MET A 77 -14.95 15.94 -4.61
CA MET A 77 -14.53 14.70 -5.25
C MET A 77 -15.29 14.46 -6.56
N ILE A 78 -16.60 14.72 -6.61
CA ILE A 78 -17.38 14.67 -7.85
C ILE A 78 -16.85 15.69 -8.85
N HIS A 79 -16.54 16.93 -8.44
CA HIS A 79 -15.92 17.93 -9.31
C HIS A 79 -14.58 17.47 -9.91
N ALA A 80 -13.79 16.68 -9.19
CA ALA A 80 -12.56 16.11 -9.74
C ALA A 80 -12.81 15.09 -10.87
N TYR A 81 -13.95 14.37 -10.84
CA TYR A 81 -14.38 13.47 -11.92
C TYR A 81 -15.11 14.19 -13.07
N MET A 82 -15.46 15.47 -12.90
CA MET A 82 -16.10 16.27 -13.95
C MET A 82 -15.09 16.64 -15.06
N PRO A 83 -15.56 16.98 -16.28
CA PRO A 83 -14.72 17.17 -17.47
C PRO A 83 -13.61 18.23 -17.35
N ARG A 84 -13.67 19.11 -16.33
CA ARG A 84 -12.63 20.12 -16.10
C ARG A 84 -11.31 19.51 -15.61
N TYR A 85 -11.36 18.48 -14.77
CA TYR A 85 -10.18 17.86 -14.18
C TYR A 85 -9.98 16.42 -14.63
N ASP A 86 -11.07 15.73 -15.01
CA ASP A 86 -11.10 14.40 -15.60
C ASP A 86 -10.08 13.41 -15.00
N LEU A 87 -10.44 12.83 -13.86
CA LEU A 87 -9.64 11.79 -13.21
C LEU A 87 -9.49 10.51 -14.06
N ASP A 88 -10.41 10.23 -15.00
CA ASP A 88 -10.32 9.06 -15.87
C ASP A 88 -9.07 9.11 -16.77
N ARG A 89 -8.62 10.32 -17.12
CA ARG A 89 -7.35 10.55 -17.83
C ARG A 89 -6.13 9.93 -17.12
N PHE A 90 -6.15 9.81 -15.80
CA PHE A 90 -5.06 9.19 -15.01
C PHE A 90 -5.27 7.69 -14.77
N GLY A 91 -6.26 7.08 -15.41
CA GLY A 91 -6.70 5.71 -15.17
C GLY A 91 -7.46 5.56 -13.85
N VAL A 92 -8.03 6.66 -13.34
CA VAL A 92 -8.75 6.67 -12.07
C VAL A 92 -10.24 6.54 -12.29
N ILE A 93 -10.74 5.31 -12.18
CA ILE A 93 -12.14 4.98 -12.48
C ILE A 93 -12.87 4.60 -11.19
N PRO A 94 -13.93 5.31 -10.79
CA PRO A 94 -14.63 5.00 -9.55
C PRO A 94 -15.37 3.66 -9.67
N ARG A 95 -15.20 2.79 -8.68
CA ARG A 95 -15.94 1.51 -8.57
C ARG A 95 -16.87 1.55 -7.37
N ALA A 96 -18.14 1.20 -7.61
CA ALA A 96 -19.16 1.16 -6.55
C ALA A 96 -19.04 -0.05 -5.62
N SER A 97 -18.18 -1.02 -5.93
CA SER A 97 -17.96 -2.23 -5.15
C SER A 97 -16.56 -2.24 -4.54
N PRO A 98 -16.42 -2.46 -3.22
CA PRO A 98 -15.11 -2.54 -2.57
C PRO A 98 -14.29 -3.76 -3.02
N ARG A 99 -14.95 -4.81 -3.53
CA ARG A 99 -14.26 -6.06 -3.94
C ARG A 99 -13.42 -5.90 -5.20
N GLN A 100 -13.66 -4.84 -5.97
CA GLN A 100 -12.98 -4.56 -7.23
C GLN A 100 -12.11 -3.29 -7.16
N SER A 101 -12.14 -2.57 -6.04
CA SER A 101 -11.38 -1.35 -5.83
C SER A 101 -10.07 -1.63 -5.12
N ASP A 102 -9.03 -0.91 -5.50
CA ASP A 102 -7.70 -0.93 -4.85
C ASP A 102 -7.47 0.32 -3.98
N VAL A 103 -8.09 1.45 -4.31
CA VAL A 103 -8.00 2.69 -3.52
C VAL A 103 -9.30 2.95 -2.78
N MET A 104 -9.24 3.46 -1.56
CA MET A 104 -10.39 3.99 -0.84
C MET A 104 -10.19 5.50 -0.63
N ILE A 105 -11.12 6.32 -1.13
CA ILE A 105 -11.10 7.76 -0.88
C ILE A 105 -12.14 8.09 0.20
N VAL A 106 -11.68 8.44 1.40
CA VAL A 106 -12.56 8.84 2.51
C VAL A 106 -12.81 10.34 2.41
N ALA A 107 -13.94 10.72 1.82
CA ALA A 107 -14.28 12.11 1.53
C ALA A 107 -15.29 12.67 2.53
N GLY A 108 -14.79 13.28 3.61
CA GLY A 108 -15.60 14.04 4.57
C GLY A 108 -15.58 13.50 6.00
N THR A 109 -16.58 13.88 6.79
CA THR A 109 -16.63 13.64 8.24
C THR A 109 -16.99 12.20 8.59
N LEU A 110 -16.09 11.48 9.26
CA LEU A 110 -16.36 10.14 9.78
C LEU A 110 -17.08 10.20 11.14
N THR A 111 -18.35 9.81 11.18
CA THR A 111 -19.11 9.71 12.44
C THR A 111 -18.85 8.38 13.14
N ASN A 112 -19.01 8.35 14.46
CA ASN A 112 -18.87 7.12 15.28
C ASN A 112 -19.79 6.00 14.80
N LYS A 113 -20.99 6.34 14.29
CA LYS A 113 -21.93 5.39 13.71
C LYS A 113 -21.42 4.78 12.40
N MET A 114 -20.70 5.55 11.60
CA MET A 114 -20.18 5.12 10.30
C MET A 114 -18.83 4.41 10.40
N ALA A 115 -18.07 4.62 11.48
CA ALA A 115 -16.79 3.96 11.73
C ALA A 115 -16.78 2.43 11.50
N PRO A 116 -17.72 1.63 12.06
CA PRO A 116 -17.72 0.18 11.82
C PRO A 116 -18.06 -0.18 10.36
N ALA A 117 -18.88 0.62 9.68
CA ALA A 117 -19.20 0.40 8.27
C ALA A 117 -17.98 0.67 7.37
N LEU A 118 -17.26 1.78 7.61
CA LEU A 118 -16.01 2.08 6.91
C LEU A 118 -15.00 0.94 7.08
N ARG A 119 -14.81 0.46 8.32
CA ARG A 119 -13.90 -0.66 8.60
C ARG A 119 -14.27 -1.91 7.81
N ARG A 120 -15.55 -2.27 7.81
CA ARG A 120 -16.05 -3.45 7.09
C ARG A 120 -15.81 -3.37 5.59
N VAL A 121 -15.98 -2.19 5.01
CA VAL A 121 -15.74 -1.98 3.57
C VAL A 121 -14.25 -2.08 3.25
N TYR A 122 -13.39 -1.51 4.10
CA TYR A 122 -11.93 -1.62 3.96
C TYR A 122 -11.44 -3.07 4.04
N ASP A 123 -11.97 -3.86 4.97
CA ASP A 123 -11.60 -5.28 5.12
C ASP A 123 -12.09 -6.15 3.95
N GLN A 124 -13.01 -5.66 3.10
CA GLN A 124 -13.49 -6.36 1.91
C GLN A 124 -12.68 -6.05 0.63
N MET A 125 -11.72 -5.13 0.71
CA MET A 125 -10.88 -4.77 -0.42
C MET A 125 -9.73 -5.78 -0.63
N PRO A 126 -9.41 -6.14 -1.88
CA PRO A 126 -8.27 -7.00 -2.19
C PRO A 126 -6.93 -6.33 -1.82
N GLU A 127 -5.92 -7.13 -1.52
CA GLU A 127 -4.53 -6.67 -1.50
C GLU A 127 -3.98 -6.60 -2.93
N PRO A 128 -3.24 -5.56 -3.35
CA PRO A 128 -2.83 -4.38 -2.58
C PRO A 128 -3.93 -3.31 -2.50
N ARG A 129 -4.12 -2.71 -1.32
CA ARG A 129 -5.05 -1.59 -1.12
C ARG A 129 -4.37 -0.34 -0.57
N TRP A 130 -4.91 0.83 -0.91
CA TRP A 130 -4.46 2.12 -0.41
C TRP A 130 -5.61 3.01 0.05
N VAL A 131 -5.35 3.91 0.99
CA VAL A 131 -6.38 4.84 1.50
C VAL A 131 -5.93 6.29 1.33
N ILE A 132 -6.76 7.10 0.69
CA ILE A 132 -6.63 8.56 0.63
C ILE A 132 -7.64 9.16 1.60
N SER A 133 -7.16 9.94 2.56
CA SER A 133 -8.00 10.74 3.44
C SER A 133 -8.20 12.12 2.82
N MET A 134 -9.45 12.49 2.54
CA MET A 134 -9.80 13.71 1.83
C MET A 134 -10.57 14.67 2.74
N GLY A 135 -9.91 15.80 3.05
CA GLY A 135 -10.47 16.90 3.81
C GLY A 135 -10.11 16.86 5.30
N SER A 136 -10.23 18.02 5.95
CA SER A 136 -9.82 18.25 7.34
C SER A 136 -10.50 17.31 8.33
N CYS A 137 -11.78 17.01 8.11
CA CYS A 137 -12.56 16.11 8.96
C CYS A 137 -12.09 14.66 8.86
N ALA A 138 -11.76 14.18 7.65
CA ALA A 138 -11.23 12.84 7.45
C ALA A 138 -9.80 12.71 7.99
N ASN A 139 -8.96 13.74 7.81
CA ASN A 139 -7.55 13.70 8.22
C ASN A 139 -7.39 13.69 9.75
N GLY A 140 -8.19 14.47 10.48
CA GLY A 140 -7.99 14.65 11.92
C GLY A 140 -9.22 15.12 12.70
N GLY A 141 -10.43 14.96 12.17
CA GLY A 141 -11.68 15.45 12.77
C GLY A 141 -12.04 16.89 12.41
N GLY A 142 -11.07 17.69 11.97
CA GLY A 142 -11.28 19.01 11.36
C GLY A 142 -12.16 19.92 12.20
N TYR A 143 -13.13 20.57 11.57
CA TYR A 143 -14.07 21.46 12.24
C TYR A 143 -14.86 20.78 13.38
N TYR A 144 -15.10 19.47 13.26
CA TYR A 144 -15.86 18.68 14.23
C TYR A 144 -14.99 17.91 15.23
N HIS A 145 -13.71 18.25 15.36
CA HIS A 145 -12.75 17.53 16.22
C HIS A 145 -13.20 17.40 17.68
N TYR A 146 -13.91 18.41 18.19
CA TYR A 146 -14.43 18.45 19.56
C TYR A 146 -15.88 17.97 19.70
N SER A 147 -16.51 17.49 18.61
CA SER A 147 -17.87 16.98 18.68
C SER A 147 -17.93 15.56 19.28
N TYR A 148 -19.04 15.24 19.94
CA TYR A 148 -19.24 13.95 20.61
C TYR A 148 -19.43 12.77 19.63
N SER A 149 -19.82 13.04 18.38
CA SER A 149 -20.27 12.04 17.41
C SER A 149 -19.28 11.78 16.28
N VAL A 150 -18.15 12.48 16.23
CA VAL A 150 -17.17 12.40 15.13
C VAL A 150 -15.88 11.75 15.60
N VAL A 151 -15.34 10.86 14.75
CA VAL A 151 -14.02 10.27 14.95
C VAL A 151 -12.96 11.33 14.62
N ARG A 152 -11.97 11.50 15.49
CA ARG A 152 -10.86 12.45 15.31
C ARG A 152 -9.83 11.96 14.28
N GLY A 153 -10.29 11.74 13.05
CA GLY A 153 -9.53 11.23 11.91
C GLY A 153 -9.86 9.78 11.55
N CYS A 154 -9.93 9.47 10.26
CA CYS A 154 -10.16 8.12 9.76
C CYS A 154 -8.98 7.18 10.02
N ASP A 155 -7.79 7.72 10.28
CA ASP A 155 -6.56 6.99 10.62
C ASP A 155 -6.72 6.09 11.86
N ARG A 156 -7.68 6.41 12.73
CA ARG A 156 -8.03 5.58 13.88
C ARG A 156 -8.74 4.27 13.51
N ILE A 157 -9.28 4.16 12.29
CA ILE A 157 -10.12 3.05 11.83
C ILE A 157 -9.44 2.28 10.69
N VAL A 158 -8.87 3.01 9.73
CA VAL A 158 -8.18 2.48 8.55
C VAL A 158 -6.82 3.15 8.41
N PRO A 159 -5.75 2.42 8.04
CA PRO A 159 -4.44 3.03 7.85
C PRO A 159 -4.47 3.94 6.61
N VAL A 160 -4.10 5.22 6.78
CA VAL A 160 -4.12 6.21 5.70
C VAL A 160 -2.77 6.28 4.99
N ASP A 161 -2.78 6.27 3.66
CA ASP A 161 -1.56 6.37 2.85
C ASP A 161 -1.19 7.79 2.47
N VAL A 162 -2.18 8.62 2.14
CA VAL A 162 -2.03 10.01 1.70
C VAL A 162 -3.14 10.85 2.32
N TYR A 163 -2.77 12.02 2.84
CA TYR A 163 -3.68 13.01 3.40
C TYR A 163 -3.81 14.20 2.45
N VAL A 164 -5.04 14.53 2.03
CA VAL A 164 -5.32 15.69 1.20
C VAL A 164 -5.85 16.83 2.08
N PRO A 165 -5.11 17.94 2.24
CA PRO A 165 -5.55 19.07 3.06
C PRO A 165 -6.64 19.90 2.37
N GLY A 166 -7.60 20.40 3.15
CA GLY A 166 -8.67 21.31 2.68
C GLY A 166 -9.99 21.14 3.44
N CYS A 167 -10.90 22.12 3.34
CA CYS A 167 -12.22 22.08 3.99
C CYS A 167 -13.30 22.88 3.22
N PRO A 168 -13.80 22.38 2.06
CA PRO A 168 -13.31 21.19 1.36
C PRO A 168 -12.04 21.49 0.54
N PRO A 169 -11.23 20.47 0.18
CA PRO A 169 -10.09 20.65 -0.71
C PRO A 169 -10.55 21.03 -2.12
N THR A 170 -9.75 21.82 -2.85
CA THR A 170 -10.04 22.06 -4.26
C THR A 170 -9.89 20.77 -5.06
N ALA A 171 -10.60 20.65 -6.19
CA ALA A 171 -10.47 19.50 -7.06
C ALA A 171 -9.01 19.27 -7.52
N GLU A 172 -8.22 20.32 -7.77
CA GLU A 172 -6.78 20.17 -8.07
C GLU A 172 -6.02 19.52 -6.92
N ALA A 173 -6.36 19.84 -5.68
CA ALA A 173 -5.69 19.28 -4.51
C ALA A 173 -5.94 17.76 -4.40
N LEU A 174 -7.14 17.29 -4.76
CA LEU A 174 -7.42 15.86 -4.84
C LEU A 174 -6.62 15.18 -5.96
N VAL A 175 -6.59 15.79 -7.16
CA VAL A 175 -5.78 15.29 -8.29
C VAL A 175 -4.31 15.19 -7.90
N TYR A 176 -3.79 16.19 -7.21
CA TYR A 176 -2.43 16.18 -6.67
C TYR A 176 -2.22 15.08 -5.62
N GLY A 177 -3.19 14.85 -4.74
CA GLY A 177 -3.17 13.75 -3.78
C GLY A 177 -3.06 12.38 -4.45
N ILE A 178 -3.80 12.17 -5.54
CA ILE A 178 -3.72 10.95 -6.36
C ILE A 178 -2.33 10.82 -7.01
N MET A 179 -1.77 11.90 -7.55
CA MET A 179 -0.40 11.88 -8.10
C MET A 179 0.65 11.57 -7.02
N GLN A 180 0.46 12.02 -5.78
CA GLN A 180 1.32 11.63 -4.67
C GLN A 180 1.18 10.14 -4.34
N LEU A 181 -0.03 9.59 -4.37
CA LEU A 181 -0.24 8.16 -4.20
C LEU A 181 0.48 7.36 -5.31
N GLN A 182 0.38 7.78 -6.57
CA GLN A 182 1.13 7.15 -7.68
C GLN A 182 2.65 7.20 -7.43
N LYS A 183 3.19 8.32 -6.93
CA LYS A 183 4.61 8.41 -6.55
C LYS A 183 4.97 7.45 -5.41
N LYS A 184 4.08 7.25 -4.42
CA LYS A 184 4.27 6.32 -3.31
C LYS A 184 4.31 4.87 -3.81
N ILE A 185 3.39 4.49 -4.69
CA ILE A 185 3.32 3.14 -5.27
C ILE A 185 4.57 2.84 -6.11
N ARG A 186 5.03 3.79 -6.94
CA ARG A 186 6.25 3.62 -7.76
C ARG A 186 7.53 3.39 -6.95
N ARG A 187 7.57 3.81 -5.69
CA ARG A 187 8.71 3.61 -4.78
C ARG A 187 8.64 2.28 -4.02
N THR A 188 7.48 1.61 -4.06
CA THR A 188 7.26 0.37 -3.31
C THR A 188 7.77 -0.81 -4.12
N GLY A 189 8.82 -1.50 -3.65
CA GLY A 189 9.26 -2.76 -4.24
C GLY A 189 8.20 -3.84 -4.03
N THR A 190 7.55 -4.27 -5.10
CA THR A 190 6.39 -5.16 -5.09
C THR A 190 6.75 -6.59 -4.70
N ILE A 191 7.98 -7.04 -5.00
CA ILE A 191 8.34 -8.46 -4.99
C ILE A 191 8.53 -9.04 -3.57
N LEU A 192 8.61 -8.20 -2.53
CA LEU A 192 8.76 -8.64 -1.13
C LEU A 192 7.42 -8.72 -0.35
N ARG A 193 6.27 -8.47 -0.98
CA ARG A 193 4.95 -8.39 -0.30
C ARG A 193 3.94 -9.48 -0.68
N GLY A 194 4.34 -10.47 -1.48
CA GLY A 194 3.52 -11.64 -1.81
C GLY A 194 4.08 -12.92 -1.20
#